data_AF-A0A915B7Y8-F1
#
_entry.id   AF-A0A915B7Y8-F1
#
_cell.length_a   1.000
_cell.length_b   1.000
_cell.length_c   1.000
_cell.angle_alpha   90.00
_cell.angle_beta   90.00
_cell.angle_gamma   90.00
#
_symmetry.space_group_name_H-M   'P 1'
#
loop_
_entity.id
_entity.type
_entity.pdbx_description
1 polymer ?
#
loop_
_entity_poly.entity_id
_entity_poly.type
_entity_poly.pdbx_seq_one_letter_code
_entity_poly.pdbx_strand_id
1 'polypeptide(L)'
;VLAKYGLIAGIIKYVEMEEIFVEQLLVGYANESAINEGYSAASGSVTLIIDGARKILVDCGDPWNGEALLSALRDNALSTSEITDLIITHGHIDHCGDIFEDENPDRWEPNSRYVSEQERSRNRILAIADWIIPGHGAIFRNKFKKALT
;
A
#
# COMPACT_ATOMS: atom_id res chain seq x y z
N VAL A 1 1.79 5.36 -26.73
CA VAL A 1 2.01 4.45 -27.87
C VAL A 1 0.92 4.72 -28.91
N LEU A 2 1.20 4.59 -30.22
CA LEU A 2 0.32 5.07 -31.31
C LEU A 2 -1.06 4.37 -31.33
N ALA A 3 -2.15 5.14 -31.26
CA ALA A 3 -3.52 4.68 -31.47
C ALA A 3 -3.74 4.23 -32.94
N LYS A 4 -4.35 3.05 -33.12
CA LYS A 4 -4.61 2.44 -34.43
C LYS A 4 -5.99 2.86 -34.96
N TYR A 5 -6.01 3.56 -36.09
CA TYR A 5 -7.23 4.07 -36.74
C TYR A 5 -7.90 3.00 -37.61
N GLY A 6 -9.22 2.86 -37.48
CA GLY A 6 -10.08 2.11 -38.41
C GLY A 6 -11.25 2.97 -38.87
N LEU A 7 -11.30 3.30 -40.17
CA LEU A 7 -12.44 3.98 -40.78
C LEU A 7 -13.61 2.99 -40.95
N ILE A 8 -14.75 3.30 -40.33
CA ILE A 8 -16.06 2.83 -40.77
C ILE A 8 -16.89 4.09 -41.03
N ALA A 9 -17.55 4.12 -42.18
CA ALA A 9 -18.21 5.29 -42.74
C ALA A 9 -18.98 6.16 -41.71
N GLY A 10 -18.62 7.45 -41.64
CA GLY A 10 -19.54 8.54 -41.31
C GLY A 10 -19.72 8.96 -39.85
N ILE A 11 -19.17 8.28 -38.85
CA ILE A 11 -19.22 8.74 -37.45
C ILE A 11 -17.89 8.45 -36.77
N ILE A 12 -17.09 9.50 -36.52
CA ILE A 12 -15.97 9.39 -35.57
C ILE A 12 -16.60 9.33 -34.18
N LYS A 13 -16.78 8.12 -33.64
CA LYS A 13 -16.97 7.94 -32.20
C LYS A 13 -15.58 7.96 -31.57
N TYR A 14 -15.26 9.03 -30.86
CA TYR A 14 -14.16 9.02 -29.91
C TYR A 14 -14.55 8.02 -28.81
N VAL A 15 -13.84 6.89 -28.75
CA VAL A 15 -13.82 6.05 -27.57
C VAL A 15 -12.52 6.43 -26.90
N GLU A 16 -12.58 7.19 -25.80
CA GLU A 16 -11.43 7.30 -24.91
C GLU A 16 -11.13 5.89 -24.42
N MET A 17 -10.01 5.33 -24.88
CA MET A 17 -9.44 4.18 -24.22
C MET A 17 -8.78 4.74 -22.96
N GLU A 18 -9.37 4.45 -21.80
CA GLU A 18 -8.69 4.66 -20.52
C GLU A 18 -7.44 3.77 -20.54
N GLU A 19 -6.28 4.37 -20.82
CA GLU A 19 -5.01 3.66 -20.71
C GLU A 19 -4.77 3.37 -19.24
N ILE A 20 -4.44 2.10 -18.92
CA ILE A 20 -4.00 1.73 -17.59
C ILE A 20 -2.67 2.43 -17.33
N PHE A 21 -2.63 3.27 -16.31
CA PHE A 21 -1.43 3.93 -15.85
C PHE A 21 -0.79 3.09 -14.73
N VAL A 22 0.53 2.88 -14.83
CA VAL A 22 1.30 2.14 -13.83
C VAL A 22 2.57 2.92 -13.51
N GLU A 23 2.79 3.22 -12.24
CA GLU A 23 3.99 3.90 -11.75
C GLU A 23 4.52 3.24 -10.49
N GLN A 24 5.82 3.00 -10.46
CA GLN A 24 6.51 2.61 -9.23
C GLN A 24 6.82 3.88 -8.41
N LEU A 25 5.99 4.13 -7.40
CA LEU A 25 6.12 5.30 -6.51
C LEU A 25 7.40 5.25 -5.69
N LEU A 26 7.73 4.07 -5.15
CA LEU A 26 8.95 3.82 -4.39
C LEU A 26 9.68 2.63 -5.00
N VAL A 27 10.96 2.83 -5.34
CA VAL A 27 11.83 1.77 -5.84
C VAL A 27 12.41 1.01 -4.65
N GLY A 28 12.10 -0.28 -4.56
CA GLY A 28 12.64 -1.16 -3.53
C GLY A 28 14.13 -1.44 -3.73
N TYR A 29 14.80 -1.94 -2.69
CA TYR A 29 16.22 -2.25 -2.72
C TYR A 29 16.56 -3.45 -1.83
N ALA A 30 17.75 -4.03 -2.05
CA ALA A 30 18.34 -5.05 -1.20
C ALA A 30 19.86 -4.88 -1.22
N ASN A 31 20.40 -4.25 -0.18
CA ASN A 31 21.80 -3.83 -0.11
C ASN A 31 22.44 -4.32 1.20
N GLU A 32 23.75 -4.20 1.32
CA GLU A 32 24.44 -4.43 2.59
C GLU A 32 24.05 -3.38 3.63
N SER A 33 23.87 -3.80 4.88
CA SER A 33 23.44 -2.92 5.96
C SER A 33 24.55 -1.95 6.33
N ALA A 34 24.24 -0.65 6.31
CA ALA A 34 25.17 0.40 6.71
C ALA A 34 25.41 0.48 8.24
N ILE A 35 24.62 -0.26 9.03
CA ILE A 35 24.60 -0.19 10.49
C ILE A 35 25.11 -1.47 11.15
N ASN A 36 24.89 -2.64 10.54
CA ASN A 36 25.28 -3.93 11.09
C ASN A 36 26.07 -4.73 10.06
N GLU A 37 27.37 -4.92 10.28
CA GLU A 37 28.22 -5.72 9.40
C GLU A 37 27.70 -7.16 9.29
N GLY A 38 27.65 -7.68 8.06
CA GLY A 38 27.12 -9.02 7.76
C GLY A 38 25.59 -9.13 7.70
N TYR A 39 24.85 -8.02 7.85
CA TYR A 39 23.40 -7.98 7.63
C TYR A 39 23.05 -7.28 6.31
N SER A 40 21.85 -7.55 5.79
CA SER A 40 21.29 -6.83 4.63
C SER A 40 20.19 -5.87 5.07
N ALA A 41 20.09 -4.74 4.39
CA ALA A 41 18.95 -3.82 4.44
C ALA A 41 18.12 -4.02 3.18
N ALA A 42 16.81 -4.17 3.33
CA ALA A 42 15.89 -4.33 2.22
C ALA A 42 14.64 -3.49 2.43
N SER A 43 14.02 -3.10 1.32
CA SER A 43 12.75 -2.37 1.28
C SER A 43 11.95 -2.84 0.06
N GLY A 44 10.65 -3.05 0.23
CA GLY A 44 9.73 -3.40 -0.84
C GLY A 44 9.41 -2.18 -1.69
N SER A 45 9.17 -2.41 -2.98
CA SER A 45 8.68 -1.34 -3.86
C SER A 45 7.21 -1.06 -3.62
N VAL A 46 6.80 0.19 -3.84
CA VAL A 46 5.39 0.58 -3.85
C VAL A 46 4.99 0.96 -5.27
N THR A 47 3.87 0.42 -5.75
CA THR A 47 3.38 0.65 -7.11
C THR A 47 1.96 1.19 -7.09
N LEU A 48 1.71 2.23 -7.87
CA LEU A 48 0.39 2.79 -8.16
C LEU A 48 -0.10 2.26 -9.51
N ILE A 49 -1.33 1.78 -9.54
CA ILE A 49 -2.04 1.42 -10.77
C ILE A 49 -3.32 2.25 -10.82
N ILE A 50 -3.56 2.96 -11.91
CA ILE A 50 -4.81 3.67 -12.18
C ILE A 50 -5.46 3.03 -13.40
N ASP A 51 -6.65 2.48 -13.19
CA ASP A 51 -7.50 1.87 -14.21
C ASP A 51 -8.91 2.45 -14.07
N GLY A 52 -9.17 3.52 -14.84
CA GLY A 52 -10.39 4.31 -14.76
C GLY A 52 -10.65 4.85 -13.36
N ALA A 53 -11.75 4.40 -12.75
CA ALA A 53 -12.13 4.80 -11.40
C ALA A 53 -11.27 4.15 -10.29
N ARG A 54 -10.58 3.04 -10.57
CA ARG A 54 -9.78 2.29 -9.59
C ARG A 54 -8.41 2.93 -9.44
N LYS A 55 -8.00 3.25 -8.22
CA LYS A 55 -6.63 3.61 -7.84
C LYS A 55 -6.12 2.58 -6.86
N ILE A 56 -5.26 1.70 -7.36
CA ILE A 56 -4.78 0.53 -6.63
C ILE A 56 -3.36 0.84 -6.17
N LEU A 57 -3.14 0.75 -4.86
CA LEU A 57 -1.81 0.78 -4.29
C LEU A 57 -1.37 -0.66 -4.01
N VAL A 58 -0.22 -1.05 -4.57
CA VAL A 58 0.42 -2.34 -4.31
C VAL A 58 1.58 -2.11 -3.35
N ASP A 59 1.47 -2.70 -2.17
CA ASP A 59 2.34 -2.55 -1.00
C ASP A 59 2.44 -1.11 -0.45
N CYS A 60 3.05 -0.97 0.73
CA CYS A 60 3.21 0.28 1.47
C CYS A 60 4.69 0.64 1.74
N GLY A 61 5.63 -0.24 1.38
CA GLY A 61 7.04 -0.09 1.72
C GLY A 61 7.30 -0.33 3.21
N ASP A 62 8.43 0.20 3.70
CA ASP A 62 8.81 0.11 5.10
C ASP A 62 8.04 1.09 6.00
N PRO A 63 8.01 0.87 7.33
CA PRO A 63 7.42 1.80 8.30
C PRO A 63 8.02 3.21 8.25
N TRP A 64 9.24 3.33 7.73
CA TRP A 64 9.96 4.61 7.65
C TRP A 64 9.69 5.40 6.37
N ASN A 65 9.01 4.82 5.38
CA ASN A 65 8.77 5.46 4.08
C ASN A 65 7.49 6.31 4.01
N GLY A 66 6.76 6.48 5.13
CA GLY A 66 5.46 7.16 5.15
C GLY A 66 5.42 8.51 4.42
N GLU A 67 6.35 9.43 4.72
CA GLU A 67 6.39 10.73 4.04
C GLU A 67 6.74 10.63 2.56
N ALA A 68 7.63 9.70 2.19
CA ALA A 68 8.01 9.50 0.79
C ALA A 68 6.83 8.96 -0.03
N LEU A 69 6.10 7.99 0.51
CA LEU A 69 4.89 7.47 -0.10
C LEU A 69 3.81 8.56 -0.23
N LEU A 70 3.56 9.32 0.85
CA LEU A 70 2.60 10.42 0.81
C LEU A 70 3.00 11.50 -0.19
N SER A 71 4.30 11.78 -0.35
CA SER A 71 4.80 12.70 -1.37
C SER A 71 4.58 12.17 -2.78
N ALA A 72 4.95 10.92 -3.04
CA ALA A 72 4.79 10.30 -4.36
C ALA A 72 3.30 10.21 -4.78
N LEU A 73 2.39 9.99 -3.84
CA LEU A 73 0.95 10.09 -4.07
C LEU A 73 0.52 11.52 -4.43
N ARG A 74 1.01 12.53 -3.71
CA ARG A 74 0.72 13.95 -4.02
C ARG A 74 1.27 14.38 -5.36
N ASP A 75 2.45 13.88 -5.75
CA ASP A 75 3.05 14.15 -7.07
C ASP A 75 2.18 13.57 -8.20
N ASN A 76 1.40 12.52 -7.89
CA ASN A 76 0.34 11.96 -8.72
C ASN A 76 -1.05 12.61 -8.52
N ALA A 77 -1.12 13.75 -7.83
CA ALA A 77 -2.35 14.45 -7.47
C ALA A 77 -3.38 13.60 -6.68
N LEU A 78 -2.90 12.63 -5.91
CA LEU A 78 -3.73 11.75 -5.08
C LEU A 78 -3.50 11.97 -3.58
N SER A 79 -4.57 11.80 -2.83
CA SER A 79 -4.57 11.59 -1.38
C SER A 79 -4.77 10.11 -1.05
N THR A 80 -4.44 9.69 0.19
CA THR A 80 -4.68 8.31 0.64
C THR A 80 -6.17 7.94 0.63
N SER A 81 -7.08 8.90 0.76
CA SER A 81 -8.53 8.69 0.66
C SER A 81 -9.01 8.37 -0.75
N GLU A 82 -8.21 8.63 -1.78
CA GLU A 82 -8.57 8.34 -3.17
C GLU A 82 -8.11 6.97 -3.62
N ILE A 83 -7.24 6.31 -2.86
CA ILE A 83 -6.87 4.91 -3.09
C ILE A 83 -8.10 4.04 -2.84
N THR A 84 -8.55 3.36 -3.88
CA THR A 84 -9.75 2.53 -3.83
C THR A 84 -9.43 1.11 -3.36
N ASP A 85 -8.21 0.65 -3.60
CA ASP A 85 -7.76 -0.70 -3.31
C ASP A 85 -6.34 -0.70 -2.77
N LEU A 86 -6.10 -1.50 -1.73
CA LEU A 86 -4.77 -1.78 -1.22
C LEU A 86 -4.49 -3.28 -1.39
N ILE A 87 -3.47 -3.61 -2.17
CA ILE A 87 -2.98 -4.98 -2.36
C ILE A 87 -1.67 -5.09 -1.60
N ILE A 88 -1.66 -5.90 -0.54
CA ILE A 88 -0.43 -6.28 0.14
C ILE A 88 0.00 -7.64 -0.41
N THR A 89 1.17 -7.71 -1.02
CA THR A 89 1.68 -8.92 -1.67
C THR A 89 1.94 -10.02 -0.66
N HIS A 90 2.56 -9.69 0.48
CA HIS A 90 2.76 -10.56 1.63
C HIS A 90 3.09 -9.77 2.90
N GLY A 91 3.14 -10.47 4.05
CA GLY A 91 3.17 -9.90 5.39
C GLY A 91 4.52 -9.40 5.92
N HIS A 92 5.54 -9.17 5.09
CA HIS A 92 6.80 -8.64 5.63
C HIS A 92 6.76 -7.13 5.86
N ILE A 93 7.62 -6.68 6.78
CA ILE A 93 7.68 -5.30 7.27
C ILE A 93 7.89 -4.29 6.13
N ASP A 94 8.62 -4.69 5.10
CA ASP A 94 9.00 -3.91 3.93
C ASP A 94 7.89 -3.82 2.87
N HIS A 95 6.74 -4.47 3.11
CA HIS A 95 5.55 -4.40 2.27
C HIS A 95 4.35 -3.80 3.01
N CYS A 96 4.23 -4.07 4.31
CA CYS A 96 3.02 -3.75 5.07
C CYS A 96 3.09 -2.44 5.85
N GLY A 97 4.25 -1.78 5.94
CA GLY A 97 4.44 -0.58 6.75
C GLY A 97 4.17 -0.78 8.25
N ASP A 98 4.44 -1.99 8.77
CA ASP A 98 4.29 -2.43 10.18
C ASP A 98 3.02 -1.93 10.91
N ILE A 99 1.84 -2.11 10.31
CA ILE A 99 0.59 -1.68 10.97
C ILE A 99 0.28 -2.54 12.21
N PHE A 100 0.57 -3.85 12.15
CA PHE A 100 0.48 -4.79 13.27
C PHE A 100 1.80 -5.53 13.41
N GLU A 101 2.55 -5.26 14.48
CA GLU A 101 3.82 -5.93 14.74
C GLU A 101 3.64 -7.42 15.02
N ASP A 102 2.68 -7.79 15.88
CA ASP A 102 2.27 -9.16 16.18
C ASP A 102 0.78 -9.16 16.64
N GLU A 103 0.28 -10.26 17.23
CA GLU A 103 -1.09 -10.32 17.77
C GLU A 103 -1.29 -9.50 19.06
N ASN A 104 -0.21 -8.98 19.67
CA ASN A 104 -0.27 -8.21 20.90
C ASN A 104 -0.73 -6.77 20.60
N PRO A 105 -1.87 -6.34 21.16
CA PRO A 105 -2.41 -5.02 20.88
C PRO A 105 -1.57 -3.86 21.46
N ASP A 106 -0.62 -4.13 22.36
CA ASP A 106 0.07 -3.11 23.16
C ASP A 106 1.54 -2.87 22.72
N ARG A 107 2.08 -3.68 21.81
CA ARG A 107 3.51 -3.60 21.42
C ARG A 107 3.84 -2.54 20.36
N TRP A 108 2.87 -2.21 19.51
CA TRP A 108 3.10 -1.33 18.36
C TRP A 108 3.28 0.16 18.76
N GLU A 109 2.64 0.61 19.85
CA GLU A 109 2.59 2.04 20.20
C GLU A 109 3.97 2.63 20.52
N PRO A 110 4.83 2.00 21.35
CA PRO A 110 6.19 2.49 21.61
C PRO A 110 7.09 2.55 20.37
N ASN A 111 6.81 1.73 19.37
CA ASN A 111 7.59 1.63 18.13
C ASN A 111 7.05 2.57 17.03
N SER A 112 5.94 3.26 17.28
CA SER A 112 5.28 4.11 16.30
C SER A 112 5.88 5.51 16.25
N ARG A 113 6.27 5.95 15.04
CA ARG A 113 6.62 7.35 14.77
C ARG A 113 5.39 8.28 14.74
N TYR A 114 4.21 7.74 14.42
CA TYR A 114 2.97 8.48 14.21
C TYR A 114 1.81 7.79 14.94
N VAL A 115 1.87 7.75 16.28
CA VAL A 115 0.96 6.97 17.15
C VAL A 115 -0.51 7.17 16.79
N SER A 116 -0.97 8.43 16.66
CA SER A 116 -2.38 8.74 16.37
C SER A 116 -2.85 8.22 15.00
N GLU A 117 -2.01 8.34 13.98
CA GLU A 117 -2.35 7.89 12.63
C GLU A 117 -2.31 6.37 12.52
N GLN A 118 -1.32 5.73 13.16
CA GLN A 118 -1.24 4.28 13.21
C GLN A 118 -2.40 3.68 14.03
N GLU A 119 -2.80 4.29 15.15
CA GLU A 119 -4.00 3.90 15.91
C GLU A 119 -5.25 3.98 15.03
N ARG A 120 -5.42 5.11 14.31
CA ARG A 120 -6.56 5.32 13.41
C ARG A 120 -6.59 4.27 12.29
N SER A 121 -5.43 3.93 11.73
CA SER A 121 -5.32 2.89 10.70
C SER A 121 -5.63 1.49 11.24
N ARG A 122 -5.06 1.14 12.41
CA ARG A 122 -5.34 -0.10 13.12
C ARG A 122 -6.84 -0.24 13.39
N ASN A 123 -7.48 0.80 13.91
CA ASN A 123 -8.92 0.79 14.19
C ASN A 123 -9.77 0.53 12.93
N ARG A 124 -9.41 1.11 11.77
CA ARG A 124 -10.10 0.81 10.50
C ARG A 124 -9.96 -0.65 10.09
N ILE A 125 -8.75 -1.20 10.17
CA ILE A 125 -8.50 -2.61 9.83
C ILE A 125 -9.20 -3.54 10.80
N LEU A 126 -9.12 -3.26 12.11
CA LEU A 126 -9.79 -4.02 13.16
C LEU A 126 -11.32 -4.04 12.99
N ALA A 127 -11.91 -3.02 12.36
CA ALA A 127 -13.34 -2.99 12.10
C ALA A 127 -13.78 -3.92 10.95
N ILE A 128 -12.91 -4.22 9.99
CA ILE A 128 -13.31 -4.91 8.74
C ILE A 128 -12.65 -6.28 8.54
N ALA A 129 -11.42 -6.48 9.01
CA ALA A 129 -10.63 -7.67 8.71
C ALA A 129 -11.04 -8.85 9.62
N ASP A 130 -11.26 -10.04 9.05
CA ASP A 130 -11.47 -11.27 9.83
C ASP A 130 -10.15 -11.91 10.28
N TRP A 131 -9.10 -11.76 9.47
CA TRP A 131 -7.76 -12.25 9.72
C TRP A 131 -6.74 -11.15 9.43
N ILE A 132 -5.68 -11.09 10.22
CA ILE A 132 -4.61 -10.10 10.12
C ILE A 132 -3.28 -10.85 9.99
N ILE A 133 -2.49 -10.44 9.00
CA ILE A 133 -1.11 -10.89 8.82
C ILE A 133 -0.23 -9.78 9.40
N PRO A 134 0.41 -9.99 10.55
CA PRO A 134 1.31 -9.00 11.13
C PRO A 134 2.65 -8.95 10.40
N GLY A 135 3.42 -7.88 10.63
CA GLY A 135 4.81 -7.73 10.20
C GLY A 135 5.75 -8.77 10.81
N HIS A 136 5.46 -9.24 12.04
CA HIS A 136 6.18 -10.30 12.73
C HIS A 136 5.24 -11.34 13.35
N GLY A 137 5.65 -12.61 13.31
CA GLY A 137 4.91 -13.72 13.92
C GLY A 137 3.84 -14.34 13.02
N ALA A 138 2.90 -15.05 13.62
CA ALA A 138 1.88 -15.82 12.90
C ALA A 138 0.66 -14.98 12.55
N ILE A 139 0.00 -15.32 11.44
CA ILE A 139 -1.34 -14.83 11.11
C ILE A 139 -2.30 -15.07 12.28
N PHE A 140 -3.14 -14.10 12.61
CA PHE A 140 -4.11 -14.23 13.70
C PHE A 140 -5.51 -13.78 13.31
N ARG A 141 -6.52 -14.38 13.95
CA ARG A 141 -7.91 -14.00 13.76
C ARG A 141 -8.19 -12.71 14.52
N ASN A 142 -8.83 -11.75 13.88
CA ASN A 142 -9.18 -10.49 14.52
C ASN A 142 -10.28 -10.69 15.57
N LYS A 143 -9.90 -10.61 16.84
CA LYS A 143 -10.81 -10.75 18.00
C LYS A 143 -11.58 -9.47 18.30
N PHE A 144 -11.23 -8.35 17.66
CA PHE A 144 -11.77 -7.02 17.91
C PHE A 144 -12.84 -6.60 16.89
N LYS A 145 -13.00 -7.35 15.79
CA LYS A 145 -14.08 -7.11 14.82
C LYS A 145 -15.43 -7.35 15.49
N LYS A 146 -16.17 -6.27 15.74
CA LYS A 146 -17.57 -6.37 16.17
C LYS A 146 -18.40 -6.88 15.00
N ALA A 147 -19.34 -7.79 15.27
CA ALA A 147 -20.29 -8.21 14.26
C ALA A 147 -21.04 -6.97 13.74
N LEU A 148 -21.18 -6.86 12.41
CA LEU A 148 -22.05 -5.84 11.80
C LEU A 148 -23.47 -6.10 12.32
N THR A 149 -23.96 -5.20 13.18
CA THR A 149 -25.36 -5.16 13.64
C THR A 149 -26.25 -4.55 12.58
#